data_AF-A0A7C7GZ86-F1
#
_entry.id   AF-A0A7C7GZ86-F1
#
_cell.length_a   1.000
_cell.length_b   1.000
_cell.length_c   1.000
_cell.angle_alpha   90.00
_cell.angle_beta   90.00
_cell.angle_gamma   90.00
#
_symmetry.space_group_name_H-M   'P 1'
#
loop_
_entity.id
_entity.type
_entity.pdbx_description
1 polymer ?
#
loop_
_entity_poly.entity_id
_entity_poly.type
_entity_poly.pdbx_seq_one_letter_code
_entity_poly.pdbx_strand_id
1 'polypeptide(L)'
;LPSELKIEQNKIYGCMSQAWVVCTKQSDLTFVFQTDSDALIVKGLLRLLELVLNNRLLGEIKIMEAESLLDSLGLGHSITSQRTHGFASALHKIKMEILN
;
A
#
# COMPACT_ATOMS: atom_id res chain seq x y z
N LEU A 1 -9.32 -8.26 4.26
CA LEU A 1 -9.30 -7.56 5.56
C LEU A 1 -10.67 -7.77 6.23
N PRO A 2 -10.74 -8.08 7.54
CA PRO A 2 -12.00 -8.14 8.28
C PRO A 2 -12.85 -6.87 8.10
N SER A 3 -14.19 -7.00 8.11
CA SER A 3 -15.10 -5.87 7.86
C SER A 3 -14.97 -4.75 8.89
N GLU A 4 -14.71 -5.09 10.15
CA GLU A 4 -14.49 -4.14 11.25
C GLU A 4 -13.26 -3.25 11.07
N LEU A 5 -12.31 -3.66 10.24
CA LEU A 5 -11.13 -2.86 9.89
C LEU A 5 -11.32 -2.04 8.61
N LYS A 6 -12.44 -2.20 7.89
CA LYS A 6 -12.79 -1.40 6.70
C LYS A 6 -13.50 -0.10 7.09
N ILE A 7 -12.86 0.69 7.94
CA ILE A 7 -13.35 1.98 8.46
C ILE A 7 -12.67 3.16 7.76
N GLU A 8 -13.24 4.37 7.87
CA GLU A 8 -12.70 5.58 7.23
C GLU A 8 -11.25 5.87 7.63
N GLN A 9 -10.85 5.61 8.88
CA GLN A 9 -9.47 5.79 9.33
C GLN A 9 -8.44 5.01 8.47
N ASN A 10 -8.79 3.79 8.09
CA ASN A 10 -7.93 2.89 7.33
C ASN A 10 -8.05 3.09 5.83
N LYS A 11 -8.90 4.03 5.36
CA LYS A 11 -9.22 4.19 3.95
C LYS A 11 -8.08 4.84 3.18
N ILE A 12 -7.84 4.35 1.98
CA ILE A 12 -6.90 4.93 1.01
C ILE A 12 -7.72 5.83 0.07
N TYR A 13 -7.45 7.13 0.11
CA TYR A 13 -8.06 8.11 -0.80
C TYR A 13 -7.24 8.22 -2.09
N GLY A 14 -7.89 8.57 -3.21
CA GLY A 14 -7.23 8.69 -4.53
C GLY A 14 -7.37 7.47 -5.45
N CYS A 15 -7.94 6.37 -4.96
CA CYS A 15 -8.40 5.25 -5.78
C CYS A 15 -9.85 5.48 -6.25
N MET A 16 -10.18 5.10 -7.50
CA MET A 16 -11.57 5.04 -7.96
C MET A 16 -12.39 3.97 -7.22
N SER A 17 -11.71 2.89 -6.83
CA SER A 17 -12.22 1.79 -6.03
C SER A 17 -12.04 2.09 -4.55
N GLN A 18 -12.85 1.48 -3.68
CA GLN A 18 -12.58 1.55 -2.25
C GLN A 18 -11.38 0.67 -1.92
N ALA A 19 -10.50 1.19 -1.08
CA ALA A 19 -9.32 0.49 -0.62
C ALA A 19 -8.99 0.87 0.82
N TRP A 20 -8.39 -0.06 1.55
CA TRP A 20 -8.01 0.12 2.95
C TRP A 20 -6.63 -0.44 3.21
N VAL A 21 -5.94 0.14 4.18
CA VAL A 21 -4.68 -0.37 4.74
C VAL A 21 -4.71 -0.27 6.26
N VAL A 22 -4.28 -1.33 6.91
CA VAL A 22 -3.98 -1.37 8.34
C VAL A 22 -2.49 -1.58 8.50
N CYS A 23 -1.88 -0.80 9.37
CA CYS A 23 -0.48 -0.87 9.72
C CYS A 23 -0.31 -1.39 11.15
N THR A 24 0.68 -2.25 11.38
CA THR A 24 1.06 -2.70 12.72
C THR A 24 2.56 -2.65 12.86
N LYS A 25 3.04 -1.89 13.85
CA LYS A 25 4.45 -1.88 14.23
C LYS A 25 4.77 -3.11 15.08
N GLN A 26 5.81 -3.84 14.71
CA GLN A 26 6.28 -5.04 15.41
C GLN A 26 7.28 -4.68 16.52
N SER A 27 7.58 -5.65 17.39
CA SER A 27 8.52 -5.49 18.51
C SER A 27 9.97 -5.25 18.05
N ASP A 28 10.34 -5.74 16.88
CA ASP A 28 11.64 -5.54 16.23
C ASP A 28 11.73 -4.21 15.44
N LEU A 29 10.77 -3.31 15.63
CA LEU A 29 10.63 -2.02 14.95
C LEU A 29 10.34 -2.09 13.45
N THR A 30 10.07 -3.28 12.91
CA THR A 30 9.57 -3.43 11.54
C THR A 30 8.05 -3.23 11.49
N PHE A 31 7.50 -3.15 10.28
CA PHE A 31 6.07 -2.96 10.05
C PHE A 31 5.43 -4.10 9.25
N VAL A 32 4.18 -4.41 9.58
CA VAL A 32 3.30 -5.31 8.83
C VAL A 32 2.08 -4.54 8.35
N PHE A 33 1.74 -4.75 7.09
CA PHE A 33 0.64 -4.12 6.40
C PHE A 33 -0.38 -5.15 5.96
N GLN A 34 -1.65 -4.80 6.11
CA GLN A 34 -2.77 -5.57 5.57
C GLN A 34 -3.65 -4.64 4.75
N THR A 35 -3.91 -5.03 3.52
CA THR A 35 -4.69 -4.24 2.56
C THR A 35 -5.89 -5.01 2.03
N ASP A 36 -6.88 -4.27 1.55
CA ASP A 36 -8.00 -4.81 0.79
C ASP A 36 -8.55 -3.75 -0.16
N SER A 37 -9.26 -4.21 -1.19
CA SER A 37 -10.01 -3.34 -2.09
C SER A 37 -11.24 -4.07 -2.62
N ASP A 38 -12.29 -3.31 -2.97
CA ASP A 38 -13.47 -3.83 -3.68
C ASP A 38 -13.19 -4.11 -5.17
N ALA A 39 -12.08 -3.62 -5.73
CA ALA A 39 -11.64 -3.91 -7.09
C ALA A 39 -10.51 -4.96 -7.12
N LEU A 40 -10.70 -6.05 -7.87
CA LEU A 40 -9.76 -7.17 -7.94
C LEU A 40 -8.35 -6.78 -8.37
N ILE A 41 -8.22 -5.92 -9.38
CA ILE A 41 -6.90 -5.49 -9.90
C ILE A 41 -6.17 -4.64 -8.86
N VAL A 42 -6.87 -3.70 -8.23
CA VAL A 42 -6.29 -2.85 -7.18
C VAL A 42 -5.90 -3.71 -5.98
N LYS A 43 -6.75 -4.65 -5.58
CA LYS A 43 -6.43 -5.62 -4.53
C LYS A 43 -5.16 -6.42 -4.82
N GLY A 44 -4.96 -6.86 -6.06
CA GLY A 44 -3.73 -7.53 -6.49
C GLY A 44 -2.50 -6.63 -6.35
N LEU A 45 -2.58 -5.39 -6.81
CA LEU A 45 -1.49 -4.42 -6.71
C LEU A 45 -1.13 -4.09 -5.25
N LEU A 46 -2.14 -3.92 -4.40
CA LEU A 46 -1.91 -3.69 -2.96
C LEU A 46 -1.27 -4.90 -2.29
N ARG A 47 -1.58 -6.13 -2.72
CA ARG A 47 -0.88 -7.33 -2.23
C ARG A 47 0.57 -7.38 -2.65
N LEU A 48 0.92 -6.93 -3.84
CA LEU A 48 2.33 -6.77 -4.23
C LEU A 48 3.02 -5.72 -3.35
N LEU A 49 2.33 -4.61 -3.05
CA LEU A 49 2.86 -3.61 -2.13
C LEU A 49 3.11 -4.17 -0.73
N GLU A 50 2.19 -4.96 -0.18
CA GLU A 50 2.41 -5.67 1.10
C GLU A 50 3.66 -6.55 1.06
N LEU A 51 3.82 -7.36 0.01
CA LEU A 51 4.99 -8.25 -0.14
C LEU A 51 6.30 -7.47 -0.16
N VAL A 52 6.30 -6.30 -0.77
CA VAL A 52 7.48 -5.42 -0.81
C VAL A 52 7.74 -4.77 0.54
N LEU A 53 6.72 -4.33 1.27
CA LEU A 53 6.87 -3.48 2.46
C LEU A 53 6.94 -4.23 3.79
N ASN A 54 6.35 -5.43 3.89
CA ASN A 54 6.28 -6.17 5.14
C ASN A 54 7.66 -6.52 5.70
N ASN A 55 7.79 -6.47 7.03
CA ASN A 55 9.00 -6.76 7.79
C ASN A 55 10.17 -5.81 7.47
N ARG A 56 9.86 -4.57 7.08
CA ARG A 56 10.86 -3.51 6.87
C ARG A 56 10.83 -2.47 7.96
N LEU A 57 12.00 -1.86 8.18
CA LEU A 57 12.18 -0.73 9.07
C LEU A 57 11.61 0.56 8.46
N LEU A 58 11.29 1.53 9.33
CA LEU A 58 10.79 2.85 8.92
C LEU A 58 11.68 3.52 7.87
N GLY A 59 13.00 3.48 8.07
CA GLY A 59 13.97 4.11 7.18
C GLY A 59 13.97 3.51 5.77
N GLU A 60 13.76 2.20 5.65
CA GLU A 60 13.67 1.52 4.36
C GLU A 60 12.39 1.90 3.61
N ILE A 61 11.25 1.92 4.30
CA ILE A 61 9.95 2.24 3.68
C ILE A 61 9.90 3.71 3.24
N LYS A 62 10.50 4.62 4.03
CA LYS A 62 10.45 6.07 3.78
C LYS A 62 11.04 6.47 2.43
N ILE A 63 12.09 5.77 1.98
CA ILE A 63 12.82 6.09 0.75
C ILE A 63 12.24 5.42 -0.51
N MET A 64 11.22 4.56 -0.38
CA MET A 64 10.65 3.84 -1.53
C MET A 64 9.71 4.73 -2.33
N GLU A 65 9.80 4.67 -3.65
CA GLU A 65 8.94 5.42 -4.56
C GLU A 65 8.09 4.50 -5.42
N ALA A 66 6.84 4.89 -5.66
CA ALA A 66 5.82 4.03 -6.27
C ALA A 66 6.22 3.52 -7.66
N GLU A 67 6.76 4.43 -8.49
CA GLU A 67 7.22 4.12 -9.85
C GLU A 67 8.36 3.09 -9.81
N SER A 68 9.38 3.30 -8.99
CA SER A 68 10.50 2.38 -8.82
C SER A 68 10.06 0.99 -8.34
N LEU A 69 9.07 0.92 -7.45
CA LEU A 69 8.49 -0.35 -7.02
C LEU A 69 7.79 -1.06 -8.18
N LEU A 70 6.93 -0.37 -8.92
CA LEU A 70 6.23 -0.95 -10.07
C LEU A 70 7.20 -1.40 -11.17
N ASP A 71 8.26 -0.64 -11.42
CA ASP A 71 9.31 -1.00 -12.37
C ASP A 71 10.06 -2.25 -11.93
N SER A 72 10.42 -2.34 -10.64
CA SER A 72 11.09 -3.53 -10.07
C SER A 72 10.23 -4.79 -10.13
N LEU A 73 8.90 -4.62 -10.16
CA LEU A 73 7.92 -5.69 -10.32
C LEU A 73 7.63 -6.01 -11.80
N GLY A 74 8.25 -5.30 -12.75
CA GLY A 74 8.01 -5.46 -14.18
C GLY A 74 6.67 -4.91 -14.66
N LEU A 75 6.04 -4.02 -13.89
CA LEU A 75 4.68 -3.53 -14.10
C LEU A 75 4.61 -2.10 -14.66
N GLY A 76 5.73 -1.37 -14.70
CA GLY A 76 5.79 0.04 -15.11
C GLY A 76 5.10 0.35 -16.44
N HIS A 77 5.21 -0.54 -17.43
CA HIS A 77 4.60 -0.38 -18.76
C HIS A 77 3.29 -1.16 -18.96
N SER A 78 2.90 -2.02 -18.02
CA SER A 78 1.72 -2.90 -18.15
C SER A 78 0.48 -2.32 -17.45
N ILE A 79 0.63 -1.19 -16.77
CA ILE A 79 -0.40 -0.60 -15.91
C ILE A 79 -0.79 0.78 -16.43
N THR A 80 -2.09 1.08 -16.40
CA THR A 80 -2.60 2.39 -16.79
C THR A 80 -2.20 3.46 -15.78
N SER A 81 -2.08 4.71 -16.23
CA SER A 81 -1.78 5.85 -15.35
C SER A 81 -2.69 5.89 -14.12
N GLN A 82 -3.99 5.65 -14.30
CA GLN A 82 -4.96 5.64 -13.20
C GLN A 82 -4.66 4.59 -12.11
N ARG A 83 -4.18 3.40 -12.49
CA ARG A 83 -3.84 2.34 -11.54
C ARG A 83 -2.51 2.64 -10.84
N THR A 84 -1.55 3.23 -11.55
CA THR A 84 -0.31 3.77 -10.96
C THR A 84 -0.61 4.81 -9.89
N HIS A 85 -1.55 5.73 -10.15
CA HIS A 85 -1.99 6.71 -9.15
C HIS A 85 -2.57 6.03 -7.90
N GLY A 86 -3.45 5.04 -8.06
CA GLY A 86 -4.00 4.31 -6.93
C GLY A 86 -2.93 3.60 -6.08
N PHE A 87 -1.94 3.00 -6.73
CA PHE A 87 -0.79 2.38 -6.05
C PHE A 87 0.07 3.42 -5.31
N ALA A 88 0.34 4.57 -5.93
CA ALA A 88 1.08 5.67 -5.31
C ALA A 88 0.33 6.25 -4.11
N SER A 89 -0.99 6.44 -4.21
CA SER A 89 -1.83 6.88 -3.10
C SER A 89 -1.79 5.91 -1.91
N ALA A 90 -1.76 4.60 -2.16
CA ALA A 90 -1.63 3.59 -1.11
C ALA A 90 -0.28 3.68 -0.40
N LEU A 91 0.83 3.77 -1.16
CA LEU A 91 2.16 3.96 -0.59
C LEU A 91 2.24 5.26 0.22
N HIS A 92 1.66 6.35 -0.28
CA HIS A 92 1.60 7.62 0.43
C HIS A 92 0.83 7.51 1.77
N LYS A 93 -0.36 6.91 1.76
CA LYS A 93 -1.15 6.65 2.99
C LYS A 93 -0.34 5.83 3.99
N ILE A 94 0.35 4.77 3.54
CA ILE A 94 1.22 3.97 4.41
C ILE A 94 2.32 4.82 5.04
N LYS A 95 3.03 5.64 4.24
CA LYS A 95 4.08 6.52 4.76
C LYS A 95 3.53 7.48 5.82
N MET A 96 2.31 8.01 5.65
CA MET A 96 1.69 8.88 6.65
C MET A 96 1.32 8.13 7.93
N GLU A 97 0.79 6.91 7.83
CA GLU A 97 0.41 6.09 8.99
C GLU A 97 1.61 5.68 9.87
N ILE A 98 2.79 5.46 9.27
CA ILE A 98 3.98 5.03 10.02
C ILE A 98 4.84 6.18 10.55
N LEU A 99 4.58 7.41 10.11
CA LEU A 99 5.30 8.61 10.52
C LEU A 99 4.60 9.38 11.65
N ASN A 100 3.31 9.12 11.88
CA ASN A 100 2.54 9.63 13.01
C ASN A 100 2.76 8.78 14.26
#